data_AF-A0A7C3G6T0-F1
#
_entry.id   AF-A0A7C3G6T0-F1
#
_cell.length_a   1.000
_cell.length_b   1.000
_cell.length_c   1.000
_cell.angle_alpha   90.00
_cell.angle_beta   90.00
_cell.angle_gamma   90.00
#
_symmetry.space_group_name_H-M   'P 1'
#
loop_
_entity.id
_entity.type
_entity.pdbx_description
1 polymer ?
#
loop_
_entity_poly.entity_id
_entity_poly.type
_entity_poly.pdbx_seq_one_letter_code
_entity_poly.pdbx_strand_id
1 'polypeptide(L)'
;MKEDLLHYVWRLQRFDSNDLKTTEGHPVQIQKTGNHNTHAGPDFTDARVKIGETLWAGNVEMHLKSSDWLAHQHQSDKAYENVILHVVLDDDERIKRQDGTPIPCVELKKRIPSKLSKIYQKLLHNEQWIPCQHYFYEIGEMTKVLWLDRLLVERMEAKTIAIETILNENKNNWEAAFYQILARNFGVKVNAAPFEQLAKSLPLVILGKHKSNLFQIEALLFGQSGLLEGELHDDYPKRLQKEYQFLQKKYQLTPLQ
;
A
#
# COMPACT_ATOMS: atom_id res chain seq x y z
N MET A 1 -19.54 13.41 -8.28
CA MET A 1 -18.73 12.98 -7.11
C MET A 1 -18.12 11.64 -7.49
N LYS A 2 -16.89 11.32 -7.10
CA LYS A 2 -16.31 9.98 -7.31
C LYS A 2 -16.50 9.14 -6.06
N GLU A 3 -16.54 7.82 -6.20
CA GLU A 3 -16.63 6.86 -5.08
C GLU A 3 -15.48 7.04 -4.08
N ASP A 4 -14.29 7.44 -4.54
CA ASP A 4 -13.15 7.80 -3.70
C ASP A 4 -13.49 8.75 -2.52
N LEU A 5 -14.38 9.74 -2.73
CA LEU A 5 -14.80 10.63 -1.63
C LEU A 5 -15.67 9.88 -0.62
N LEU A 6 -16.54 9.00 -1.10
CA LEU A 6 -17.43 8.20 -0.28
C LEU A 6 -16.60 7.24 0.58
N HIS A 7 -15.60 6.57 0.00
CA HIS A 7 -14.63 5.74 0.71
C HIS A 7 -13.86 6.54 1.76
N TYR A 8 -13.36 7.73 1.41
CA TYR A 8 -12.64 8.62 2.34
C TYR A 8 -13.52 9.02 3.54
N VAL A 9 -14.76 9.44 3.26
CA VAL A 9 -15.71 9.89 4.27
C VAL A 9 -16.11 8.74 5.19
N TRP A 10 -16.31 7.54 4.65
CA TRP A 10 -16.60 6.35 5.44
C TRP A 10 -15.43 5.94 6.34
N ARG A 11 -14.24 5.75 5.74
CA ARG A 11 -13.04 5.28 6.44
C ARG A 11 -12.65 6.16 7.62
N LEU A 12 -12.81 7.48 7.47
CA LEU A 12 -12.47 8.45 8.51
C LEU A 12 -13.70 8.93 9.31
N GLN A 13 -14.87 8.36 9.06
CA GLN A 13 -16.16 8.75 9.64
C GLN A 13 -16.41 10.27 9.59
N ARG A 14 -16.12 10.89 8.43
CA ARG A 14 -16.28 12.35 8.20
C ARG A 14 -17.68 12.71 7.68
N PHE A 15 -18.71 12.16 8.32
CA PHE A 15 -20.12 12.43 8.05
C PHE A 15 -20.89 12.47 9.37
N ASP A 16 -22.12 12.96 9.33
CA ASP A 16 -23.00 12.93 10.50
C ASP A 16 -23.49 11.50 10.79
N SER A 17 -22.84 10.85 11.75
CA SER A 17 -23.19 9.52 12.24
C SER A 17 -24.24 9.55 13.36
N ASN A 18 -24.74 10.73 13.76
CA ASN A 18 -25.78 10.81 14.78
C ASN A 18 -27.09 10.24 14.22
N ASP A 19 -27.75 9.40 15.03
CA ASP A 19 -28.98 8.71 14.65
C ASP A 19 -28.88 8.08 13.24
N LEU A 20 -27.75 7.43 12.96
CA LEU A 20 -27.54 6.74 11.69
C LEU A 20 -28.53 5.58 11.59
N LYS A 21 -29.23 5.50 10.45
CA LYS A 21 -30.25 4.50 10.19
C LYS A 21 -30.09 3.97 8.78
N THR A 22 -30.53 2.73 8.57
CA THR A 22 -30.71 2.22 7.22
C THR A 22 -31.84 2.97 6.51
N THR A 23 -31.94 2.85 5.20
CA THR A 23 -33.03 3.44 4.40
C THR A 23 -34.39 2.81 4.74
N GLU A 24 -34.40 1.65 5.39
CA GLU A 24 -35.58 1.00 5.99
C GLU A 24 -35.85 1.44 7.45
N GLY A 25 -35.04 2.33 8.02
CA GLY A 25 -35.25 2.94 9.34
C GLY A 25 -34.61 2.21 10.52
N HIS A 26 -33.85 1.12 10.30
CA HIS A 26 -33.19 0.39 11.37
C HIS A 26 -31.97 1.17 11.89
N PRO A 27 -31.78 1.32 13.22
CA PRO A 27 -30.60 1.96 13.78
C PRO A 27 -29.29 1.27 13.35
N VAL A 28 -28.27 2.06 13.02
CA VAL A 28 -26.96 1.59 12.59
C VAL A 28 -25.88 2.16 13.51
N GLN A 29 -25.02 1.30 14.05
CA GLN A 29 -23.83 1.69 14.80
C GLN A 29 -22.60 1.04 14.20
N ILE A 30 -21.63 1.87 13.80
CA ILE A 30 -20.39 1.41 13.17
C ILE A 30 -19.37 1.14 14.27
N GLN A 31 -19.07 -0.13 14.54
CA GLN A 31 -18.01 -0.52 15.48
C GLN A 31 -16.64 -0.56 14.78
N LYS A 32 -16.62 -1.00 13.51
CA LYS A 32 -15.44 -1.02 12.66
C LYS A 32 -15.88 -0.80 11.21
N THR A 33 -15.30 0.20 10.54
CA THR A 33 -15.60 0.55 9.13
C THR A 33 -15.12 -0.50 8.12
N GLY A 34 -14.18 -1.36 8.54
CA GLY A 34 -13.47 -2.31 7.69
C GLY A 34 -12.12 -1.79 7.20
N ASN A 35 -11.36 -2.68 6.55
CA ASN A 35 -10.09 -2.39 5.88
C ASN A 35 -10.38 -2.04 4.43
N HIS A 36 -9.90 -0.88 3.97
CA HIS A 36 -10.07 -0.43 2.59
C HIS A 36 -9.37 -1.40 1.63
N ASN A 37 -10.13 -2.00 0.73
CA ASN A 37 -9.64 -2.89 -0.31
C ASN A 37 -9.28 -2.06 -1.54
N THR A 38 -8.12 -2.32 -2.14
CA THR A 38 -7.68 -1.67 -3.40
C THR A 38 -7.52 -2.68 -4.53
N HIS A 39 -8.00 -3.90 -4.30
CA HIS A 39 -8.02 -5.00 -5.24
C HIS A 39 -9.47 -5.33 -5.62
N ALA A 40 -9.67 -6.38 -6.41
CA ALA A 40 -11.01 -6.85 -6.77
C ALA A 40 -11.84 -7.26 -5.53
N GLY A 41 -13.16 -7.16 -5.65
CA GLY A 41 -14.13 -7.46 -4.60
C GLY A 41 -14.58 -6.19 -3.84
N PRO A 42 -15.26 -6.36 -2.69
CA PRO A 42 -15.90 -5.24 -2.03
C PRO A 42 -14.94 -4.17 -1.52
N ASP A 43 -15.43 -2.93 -1.45
CA ASP A 43 -14.63 -1.74 -1.08
C ASP A 43 -13.98 -1.82 0.30
N PHE A 44 -14.68 -2.40 1.29
CA PHE A 44 -14.16 -2.59 2.64
C PHE A 44 -14.41 -4.01 3.14
N THR A 45 -13.38 -4.62 3.69
CA THR A 45 -13.42 -5.98 4.25
C THR A 45 -13.34 -5.97 5.78
N ASP A 46 -13.87 -7.00 6.45
CA ASP A 46 -13.81 -7.15 7.91
C ASP A 46 -14.35 -5.93 8.68
N ALA A 47 -15.49 -5.42 8.23
CA ALA A 47 -16.29 -4.42 8.94
C ALA A 47 -17.14 -5.07 10.03
N ARG A 48 -17.47 -4.28 11.06
CA ARG A 48 -18.38 -4.67 12.14
C ARG A 48 -19.40 -3.58 12.36
N VAL A 49 -20.67 -3.90 12.09
CA VAL A 49 -21.77 -2.93 12.11
C VAL A 49 -22.94 -3.55 12.87
N LYS A 50 -23.43 -2.85 13.90
CA LYS A 50 -24.67 -3.22 14.58
C LYS A 50 -25.85 -2.61 13.83
N ILE A 51 -26.78 -3.43 13.36
CA ILE A 51 -28.00 -3.00 12.65
C ILE A 51 -29.20 -3.53 13.44
N GLY A 52 -30.01 -2.62 14.00
CA GLY A 52 -31.00 -2.98 15.02
C GLY A 52 -30.30 -3.57 16.25
N GLU A 53 -30.65 -4.81 16.62
CA GLU A 53 -30.01 -5.53 17.73
C GLU A 53 -28.89 -6.49 17.30
N THR A 54 -28.72 -6.72 16.00
CA THR A 54 -27.78 -7.71 15.49
C THR A 54 -26.44 -7.07 15.14
N LEU A 55 -25.36 -7.65 15.65
CA LEU A 55 -23.99 -7.30 15.24
C LEU A 55 -23.60 -8.14 14.02
N TRP A 56 -23.33 -7.47 12.90
CA TRP A 56 -22.88 -8.08 11.65
C TRP A 56 -21.37 -7.95 11.50
N ALA A 57 -20.74 -9.00 10.95
CA ALA A 57 -19.34 -9.00 10.55
C ALA A 57 -19.24 -9.43 9.09
N GLY A 58 -18.60 -8.62 8.25
CA GLY A 58 -18.53 -8.87 6.81
C GLY A 58 -18.02 -7.66 6.03
N ASN A 59 -18.43 -7.53 4.79
CA ASN A 59 -17.92 -6.51 3.87
C ASN A 59 -18.88 -5.31 3.78
N VAL A 60 -18.35 -4.15 3.42
CA VAL A 60 -19.14 -2.96 3.08
C VAL A 60 -18.84 -2.59 1.65
N GLU A 61 -19.90 -2.38 0.89
CA GLU A 61 -19.82 -1.94 -0.51
C GLU A 61 -20.35 -0.53 -0.63
N MET A 62 -19.74 0.30 -1.49
CA MET A 62 -20.12 1.68 -1.62
C MET A 62 -20.33 2.08 -3.08
N HIS A 63 -21.36 2.88 -3.32
CA HIS A 63 -21.66 3.38 -4.66
C HIS A 63 -22.21 4.80 -4.60
N LEU A 64 -22.18 5.53 -5.71
CA LEU A 64 -22.86 6.82 -5.77
C LEU A 64 -24.37 6.63 -5.73
N LYS A 65 -24.89 5.64 -6.44
CA LYS A 65 -26.31 5.27 -6.46
C LYS A 65 -26.48 3.83 -6.04
N SER A 66 -27.59 3.48 -5.40
CA SER A 66 -27.85 2.07 -5.10
C SER A 66 -28.03 1.23 -6.36
N SER A 67 -28.61 1.77 -7.43
CA SER A 67 -28.72 1.12 -8.75
C SER A 67 -27.38 0.73 -9.39
N ASP A 68 -26.26 1.36 -9.01
CA ASP A 68 -24.93 1.02 -9.53
C ASP A 68 -24.51 -0.42 -9.14
N TRP A 69 -25.07 -0.97 -8.05
CA TRP A 69 -24.91 -2.38 -7.69
C TRP A 69 -25.30 -3.32 -8.84
N LEU A 70 -26.41 -3.02 -9.52
CA LEU A 70 -26.90 -3.81 -10.65
C LEU A 70 -26.11 -3.54 -11.91
N ALA A 71 -25.72 -2.28 -12.13
CA ALA A 71 -24.92 -1.85 -13.27
C ALA A 71 -23.54 -2.56 -13.29
N HIS A 72 -22.94 -2.74 -12.11
CA HIS A 72 -21.68 -3.47 -11.93
C HIS A 72 -21.84 -4.99 -11.82
N GLN A 73 -23.08 -5.51 -11.91
CA GLN A 73 -23.40 -6.94 -11.88
C GLN A 73 -23.01 -7.65 -10.57
N HIS A 74 -22.93 -6.92 -9.45
CA HIS A 74 -22.58 -7.48 -8.14
C HIS A 74 -23.62 -8.49 -7.62
N GLN A 75 -24.88 -8.38 -8.05
CA GLN A 75 -25.92 -9.35 -7.74
C GLN A 75 -25.57 -10.77 -8.20
N SER A 76 -24.75 -10.93 -9.24
CA SER A 76 -24.35 -12.24 -9.78
C SER A 76 -22.97 -12.70 -9.29
N ASP A 77 -22.24 -11.85 -8.55
CA ASP A 77 -20.88 -12.12 -8.13
C ASP A 77 -20.83 -12.59 -6.67
N LYS A 78 -20.29 -13.79 -6.47
CA LYS A 78 -20.14 -14.41 -5.14
C LYS A 78 -19.20 -13.63 -4.21
N ALA A 79 -18.28 -12.83 -4.75
CA ALA A 79 -17.40 -11.98 -3.93
C ALA A 79 -18.19 -10.97 -3.08
N TYR A 80 -19.41 -10.61 -3.50
CA TYR A 80 -20.25 -9.61 -2.86
C TYR A 80 -21.35 -10.22 -1.97
N GLU A 81 -21.45 -11.54 -1.90
CA GLU A 81 -22.47 -12.25 -1.11
C GLU A 81 -22.37 -11.90 0.40
N ASN A 82 -21.14 -11.66 0.88
CA ASN A 82 -20.87 -11.28 2.28
C ASN A 82 -20.89 -9.77 2.55
N VAL A 83 -21.48 -8.95 1.65
CA VAL A 83 -21.68 -7.52 1.91
C VAL A 83 -22.77 -7.34 2.95
N ILE A 84 -22.43 -6.89 4.16
CA ILE A 84 -23.37 -6.72 5.28
C ILE A 84 -24.07 -5.35 5.26
N LEU A 85 -23.51 -4.38 4.54
CA LEU A 85 -24.03 -3.03 4.43
C LEU A 85 -23.65 -2.44 3.08
N HIS A 86 -24.63 -1.85 2.40
CA HIS A 86 -24.43 -1.06 1.19
C HIS A 86 -24.51 0.42 1.56
N VAL A 87 -23.44 1.18 1.34
CA VAL A 87 -23.41 2.61 1.70
C VAL A 87 -23.41 3.44 0.43
N VAL A 88 -24.43 4.26 0.24
CA VAL A 88 -24.63 5.00 -1.00
C VAL A 88 -24.67 6.49 -0.78
N LEU A 89 -24.33 7.26 -1.82
CA LEU A 89 -24.60 8.70 -1.80
C LEU A 89 -26.10 8.97 -2.01
N ASP A 90 -26.79 8.22 -2.86
CA ASP A 90 -28.22 8.37 -3.19
C ASP A 90 -28.88 6.98 -3.25
N ASP A 91 -29.94 6.75 -2.48
CA ASP A 91 -30.68 5.47 -2.55
C ASP A 91 -31.82 5.58 -3.57
N ASP A 92 -31.58 5.14 -4.81
CA ASP A 92 -32.52 5.23 -5.93
C ASP A 92 -33.17 3.90 -6.33
N GLU A 93 -32.64 2.77 -5.87
CA GLU A 93 -33.17 1.44 -6.13
C GLU A 93 -32.98 0.47 -4.95
N ARG A 94 -33.99 -0.37 -4.68
CA ARG A 94 -33.91 -1.35 -3.59
C ARG A 94 -33.11 -2.58 -3.99
N ILE A 95 -31.91 -2.73 -3.41
CA ILE A 95 -30.99 -3.82 -3.72
C ILE A 95 -31.23 -5.05 -2.86
N LYS A 96 -31.13 -6.22 -3.51
CA LYS A 96 -31.28 -7.55 -2.90
C LYS A 96 -30.10 -8.43 -3.22
N ARG A 97 -29.82 -9.37 -2.31
CA ARG A 97 -28.88 -10.48 -2.53
C ARG A 97 -29.48 -11.50 -3.51
N GLN A 98 -28.66 -12.48 -3.89
CA GLN A 98 -29.08 -13.63 -4.71
C GLN A 98 -30.23 -14.42 -4.10
N ASP A 99 -30.27 -14.54 -2.77
CA ASP A 99 -31.34 -15.23 -2.05
C ASP A 99 -32.64 -14.39 -1.94
N GLY A 100 -32.65 -13.19 -2.51
CA GLY A 100 -33.80 -12.26 -2.49
C GLY A 100 -33.93 -11.42 -1.22
N THR A 101 -33.07 -11.61 -0.22
CA THR A 101 -33.06 -10.78 0.98
C THR A 101 -32.54 -9.38 0.66
N PRO A 102 -33.11 -8.30 1.26
CA PRO A 102 -32.61 -6.95 1.05
C PRO A 102 -31.23 -6.79 1.68
N ILE A 103 -30.33 -6.08 1.00
CA ILE A 103 -29.07 -5.66 1.60
C ILE A 103 -29.35 -4.39 2.42
N PRO A 104 -29.03 -4.34 3.72
CA PRO A 104 -29.17 -3.12 4.50
C PRO A 104 -28.41 -1.97 3.83
N CYS A 105 -29.11 -0.87 3.55
CA CYS A 105 -28.54 0.28 2.84
C CYS A 105 -28.50 1.52 3.75
N VAL A 106 -27.43 2.31 3.69
CA VAL A 106 -27.30 3.62 4.36
C VAL A 106 -27.04 4.71 3.33
N GLU A 107 -27.90 5.72 3.30
CA GLU A 107 -27.72 6.91 2.45
C GLU A 107 -26.92 8.01 3.18
N LEU A 108 -25.87 8.51 2.54
CA LEU A 108 -25.02 9.58 3.06
C LEU A 108 -25.29 10.97 2.45
N LYS A 109 -26.16 11.12 1.45
CA LYS A 109 -26.44 12.38 0.71
C LYS A 109 -26.49 13.63 1.57
N LYS A 110 -27.25 13.55 2.67
CA LYS A 110 -27.53 14.67 3.60
C LYS A 110 -26.64 14.65 4.85
N ARG A 111 -25.75 13.68 4.96
CA ARG A 111 -24.88 13.47 6.12
C ARG A 111 -23.45 13.92 5.87
N ILE A 112 -23.04 14.11 4.61
CA ILE A 112 -21.72 14.64 4.27
C ILE A 112 -21.74 16.18 4.33
N PRO A 113 -20.88 16.83 5.14
CA PRO A 113 -20.83 18.28 5.19
C PRO A 113 -20.48 18.87 3.82
N SER A 114 -21.30 19.80 3.33
CA SER A 114 -21.11 20.42 2.00
C SER A 114 -19.74 21.10 1.84
N LYS A 115 -19.18 21.63 2.94
CA LYS A 115 -17.82 22.20 2.98
C LYS A 115 -16.77 21.14 2.61
N LEU A 116 -16.89 19.92 3.11
CA LEU A 116 -15.96 18.83 2.82
C LEU A 116 -16.01 18.44 1.34
N SER A 117 -17.22 18.25 0.80
CA SER A 117 -17.40 17.94 -0.63
C SER A 117 -16.80 19.05 -1.52
N LYS A 118 -17.01 20.32 -1.17
CA LYS A 118 -16.42 21.46 -1.91
C LYS A 118 -14.90 21.47 -1.86
N ILE A 119 -14.30 21.26 -0.68
CA ILE A 119 -12.84 21.20 -0.51
C ILE A 119 -12.27 20.05 -1.35
N TYR A 120 -12.87 18.86 -1.27
CA TYR A 120 -12.45 17.71 -2.04
C TYR A 120 -12.50 17.96 -3.55
N GLN A 121 -13.60 18.52 -4.05
CA GLN A 121 -13.74 18.86 -5.47
C GLN A 121 -12.68 19.89 -5.89
N LYS A 122 -12.40 20.89 -5.04
CA LYS A 122 -11.35 21.89 -5.29
C LYS A 122 -9.95 21.26 -5.35
N LEU A 123 -9.65 20.30 -4.48
CA LEU A 123 -8.36 19.60 -4.46
C LEU A 123 -8.19 18.69 -5.68
N LEU A 124 -9.23 17.93 -6.06
CA LEU A 124 -9.17 17.04 -7.23
C LEU A 124 -9.03 17.77 -8.56
N HIS A 125 -9.73 18.89 -8.74
CA HIS A 125 -9.73 19.66 -9.99
C HIS A 125 -8.68 20.78 -9.96
N ASN A 126 -7.69 20.68 -9.08
CA ASN A 126 -6.62 21.66 -9.00
C ASN A 126 -5.55 21.36 -10.06
N GLU A 127 -5.14 22.37 -10.83
CA GLU A 127 -4.04 22.28 -11.81
C GLU A 127 -2.65 22.49 -11.17
N GLN A 128 -2.60 22.82 -9.89
CA GLN A 128 -1.34 23.05 -9.17
C GLN A 128 -0.58 21.75 -8.92
N TRP A 129 0.75 21.83 -8.90
CA TRP A 129 1.62 20.69 -8.64
C TRP A 129 1.32 19.99 -7.31
N ILE A 130 1.07 20.77 -6.25
CA ILE A 130 0.60 20.25 -4.96
C ILE A 130 -0.81 20.83 -4.70
N PRO A 131 -1.87 20.00 -4.71
CA PRO A 131 -3.25 20.48 -4.62
C PRO A 131 -3.56 21.37 -3.41
N CYS A 132 -2.89 21.15 -2.29
CA CYS A 132 -3.08 21.89 -1.05
C CYS A 132 -2.05 23.01 -0.80
N GLN A 133 -1.15 23.31 -1.75
CA GLN A 133 -0.01 24.21 -1.50
C GLN A 133 -0.38 25.60 -0.96
N HIS A 134 -1.53 26.15 -1.37
CA HIS A 134 -1.97 27.47 -0.95
C HIS A 134 -2.27 27.55 0.54
N TYR A 135 -2.77 26.45 1.13
CA TYR A 135 -3.04 26.36 2.56
C TYR A 135 -1.77 26.43 3.40
N PHE A 136 -0.60 26.12 2.81
CA PHE A 136 0.67 26.20 3.52
C PHE A 136 0.97 27.63 3.99
N TYR A 137 0.60 28.64 3.19
CA TYR A 137 0.82 30.05 3.55
C TYR A 137 -0.12 30.56 4.65
N GLU A 138 -1.26 29.88 4.87
CA GLU A 138 -2.21 30.21 5.94
C GLU A 138 -1.73 29.74 7.33
N ILE A 139 -0.73 28.86 7.38
CA ILE A 139 -0.16 28.34 8.62
C ILE A 139 0.84 29.36 9.19
N GLY A 140 0.76 29.62 10.50
CA GLY A 140 1.69 30.51 11.20
C GLY A 140 3.14 30.02 11.17
N GLU A 141 4.08 30.95 11.11
CA GLU A 141 5.51 30.64 10.91
C GLU A 141 6.07 29.74 12.02
N MET A 142 5.70 30.01 13.27
CA MET A 142 6.11 29.18 14.40
C MET A 142 5.66 27.71 14.25
N THR A 143 4.44 27.48 13.77
CA THR A 143 3.93 26.12 13.53
C THR A 143 4.73 25.44 12.42
N LYS A 144 5.08 26.15 11.35
CA LYS A 144 5.91 25.60 10.27
C LYS A 144 7.28 25.17 10.76
N VAL A 145 7.97 26.05 11.50
CA VAL A 145 9.32 25.76 12.03
C VAL A 145 9.28 24.54 12.95
N LEU A 146 8.39 24.52 13.95
CA LEU A 146 8.26 23.40 14.87
C LEU A 146 7.93 22.09 14.14
N TRP A 147 7.06 22.15 13.13
CA TRP A 147 6.69 20.96 12.35
C TRP A 147 7.86 20.46 11.49
N LEU A 148 8.59 21.35 10.83
CA LEU A 148 9.75 21.00 10.01
C LEU A 148 10.90 20.42 10.86
N ASP A 149 11.15 20.98 12.04
CA ASP A 149 12.12 20.45 13.00
C ASP A 149 11.74 19.03 13.43
N ARG A 150 10.45 18.83 13.77
CA ARG A 150 9.95 17.49 14.12
C ARG A 150 10.11 16.50 12.98
N LEU A 151 9.75 16.89 11.75
CA LEU A 151 9.91 16.05 10.56
C LEU A 151 11.39 15.72 10.26
N LEU A 152 12.31 16.64 10.53
CA LEU A 152 13.74 16.41 10.40
C LEU A 152 14.21 15.33 11.37
N VAL A 153 13.80 15.43 12.64
CA VAL A 153 14.12 14.43 13.68
C VAL A 153 13.53 13.08 13.30
N GLU A 154 12.25 13.00 12.95
CA GLU A 154 11.60 11.74 12.56
C GLU A 154 12.28 11.10 11.33
N ARG A 155 12.70 11.91 10.35
CA ARG A 155 13.46 11.43 9.20
C ARG A 155 14.83 10.88 9.60
N MET A 156 15.52 11.54 10.54
CA MET A 156 16.80 11.10 11.05
C MET A 156 16.65 9.79 11.83
N GLU A 157 15.65 9.69 12.72
CA GLU A 157 15.31 8.47 13.45
C GLU A 157 15.02 7.31 12.50
N ALA A 158 14.17 7.51 11.49
CA ALA A 158 13.85 6.48 10.50
C ALA A 158 15.09 5.99 9.74
N LYS A 159 16.03 6.89 9.40
CA LYS A 159 17.31 6.52 8.77
C LYS A 159 18.21 5.74 9.73
N THR A 160 18.31 6.19 10.98
CA THR A 160 19.15 5.54 12.00
C THR A 160 18.64 4.14 12.32
N ILE A 161 17.32 3.97 12.53
CA ILE A 161 16.70 2.66 12.81
C ILE A 161 16.98 1.65 11.69
N ALA A 162 16.93 2.09 10.42
CA ALA A 162 17.27 1.23 9.29
C ALA A 162 18.73 0.77 9.32
N ILE A 163 19.66 1.65 9.68
CA ILE A 163 21.09 1.33 9.83
C ILE A 163 21.31 0.38 11.02
N GLU A 164 20.69 0.66 12.17
CA GLU A 164 20.79 -0.17 13.37
C GLU A 164 20.27 -1.59 13.13
N THR A 165 19.16 -1.72 12.40
CA THR A 165 18.60 -3.02 12.04
C THR A 165 19.59 -3.84 11.21
N ILE A 166 20.16 -3.24 10.15
CA ILE A 166 21.18 -3.89 9.32
C ILE A 166 22.43 -4.22 10.14
N LEU A 167 22.89 -3.32 11.02
CA LEU A 167 24.05 -3.54 11.86
C LEU A 167 23.85 -4.72 12.82
N ASN A 168 22.66 -4.81 13.43
CA ASN A 168 22.29 -5.90 14.33
C ASN A 168 22.21 -7.24 13.59
N GLU A 169 21.62 -7.27 12.38
CA GLU A 169 21.61 -8.46 11.50
C GLU A 169 23.04 -8.93 11.17
N ASN A 170 23.98 -7.99 11.01
CA ASN A 170 25.39 -8.26 10.76
C ASN A 170 26.23 -8.43 12.04
N LYS A 171 25.60 -8.61 13.21
CA LYS A 171 26.29 -8.84 14.50
C LYS A 171 27.31 -7.74 14.83
N ASN A 172 26.94 -6.48 14.63
CA ASN A 172 27.79 -5.29 14.84
C ASN A 172 29.01 -5.19 13.91
N ASN A 173 29.01 -5.88 12.76
CA ASN A 173 30.01 -5.67 11.72
C ASN A 173 29.66 -4.44 10.87
N TRP A 174 30.35 -3.32 11.15
CA TRP A 174 30.17 -2.05 10.45
C TRP A 174 30.55 -2.09 8.96
N GLU A 175 31.54 -2.87 8.55
CA GLU A 175 31.95 -2.96 7.14
C GLU A 175 30.86 -3.66 6.30
N ALA A 176 30.31 -4.76 6.83
CA ALA A 176 29.23 -5.49 6.17
C ALA A 176 27.94 -4.64 6.10
N ALA A 177 27.60 -3.96 7.20
CA ALA A 177 26.45 -3.06 7.25
C ALA A 177 26.59 -1.91 6.26
N PHE A 178 27.77 -1.26 6.22
CA PHE A 178 28.05 -0.17 5.29
C PHE A 178 27.91 -0.63 3.83
N TYR A 179 28.46 -1.78 3.48
CA TYR A 179 28.33 -2.36 2.13
C TYR A 179 26.87 -2.59 1.73
N GLN A 180 26.04 -3.16 2.62
CA GLN A 180 24.62 -3.40 2.34
C GLN A 180 23.83 -2.10 2.17
N ILE A 181 24.08 -1.10 3.03
CA ILE A 181 23.47 0.22 2.92
C ILE A 181 23.90 0.94 1.64
N LEU A 182 25.18 0.84 1.28
CA LEU A 182 25.71 1.42 0.06
C LEU A 182 25.04 0.80 -1.17
N ALA A 183 24.95 -0.53 -1.21
CA ALA A 183 24.25 -1.25 -2.28
C ALA A 183 22.79 -0.81 -2.38
N ARG A 184 22.07 -0.75 -1.25
CA ARG A 184 20.67 -0.25 -1.20
C ARG A 184 20.54 1.12 -1.86
N ASN A 185 21.46 2.04 -1.58
CA ASN A 185 21.42 3.40 -2.16
C ASN A 185 21.65 3.41 -3.68
N PHE A 186 22.46 2.50 -4.22
CA PHE A 186 22.62 2.35 -5.68
C PHE A 186 21.35 1.84 -6.37
N GLY A 187 20.46 1.14 -5.64
CA GLY A 187 19.15 0.74 -6.14
C GLY A 187 18.12 1.88 -6.23
N VAL A 188 18.44 3.08 -5.71
CA VAL A 188 17.57 4.27 -5.71
C VAL A 188 16.17 3.96 -5.15
N LYS A 189 15.06 4.27 -5.83
CA LYS A 189 13.70 4.02 -5.31
C LYS A 189 13.21 2.62 -5.65
N VAL A 190 13.40 2.18 -6.89
CA VAL A 190 12.78 0.96 -7.41
C VAL A 190 13.57 -0.28 -6.99
N ASN A 191 14.90 -0.22 -7.08
CA ASN A 191 15.78 -1.38 -6.90
C ASN A 191 16.49 -1.39 -5.54
N ALA A 192 16.14 -0.50 -4.60
CA ALA A 192 16.81 -0.44 -3.30
C ALA A 192 16.76 -1.78 -2.54
N ALA A 193 15.57 -2.39 -2.45
CA ALA A 193 15.42 -3.66 -1.76
C ALA A 193 16.14 -4.82 -2.48
N PRO A 194 16.01 -5.00 -3.82
CA PRO A 194 16.80 -5.99 -4.55
C PRO A 194 18.31 -5.83 -4.38
N PHE A 195 18.84 -4.61 -4.43
CA PHE A 195 20.29 -4.38 -4.25
C PHE A 195 20.76 -4.68 -2.83
N GLU A 196 19.96 -4.37 -1.81
CA GLU A 196 20.26 -4.75 -0.43
C GLU A 196 20.28 -6.27 -0.27
N GLN A 197 19.28 -6.97 -0.83
CA GLN A 197 19.21 -8.43 -0.81
C GLN A 197 20.41 -9.06 -1.50
N LEU A 198 20.84 -8.51 -2.64
CA LEU A 198 22.03 -8.95 -3.36
C LEU A 198 23.27 -8.83 -2.47
N ALA A 199 23.45 -7.67 -1.84
CA ALA A 199 24.58 -7.43 -0.93
C ALA A 199 24.54 -8.33 0.33
N LYS A 200 23.35 -8.63 0.86
CA LYS A 200 23.19 -9.59 1.97
C LYS A 200 23.57 -11.02 1.55
N SER A 201 23.21 -11.40 0.32
CA SER A 201 23.47 -12.75 -0.20
C SER A 201 24.92 -12.95 -0.69
N LEU A 202 25.62 -11.87 -1.06
CA LEU A 202 27.02 -11.89 -1.49
C LEU A 202 27.92 -11.10 -0.52
N PRO A 203 28.53 -11.76 0.49
CA PRO A 203 29.43 -11.11 1.45
C PRO A 203 30.57 -10.32 0.81
N LEU A 204 30.82 -9.11 1.30
CA LEU A 204 31.90 -8.22 0.82
C LEU A 204 33.28 -8.90 0.80
N VAL A 205 33.55 -9.77 1.77
CA VAL A 205 34.83 -10.51 1.86
C VAL A 205 35.07 -11.40 0.63
N ILE A 206 34.01 -11.94 0.03
CA ILE A 206 34.12 -12.73 -1.21
C ILE A 206 34.50 -11.83 -2.37
N LEU A 207 33.80 -10.70 -2.55
CA LEU A 207 34.15 -9.70 -3.57
C LEU A 207 35.60 -9.19 -3.40
N GLY A 208 36.03 -8.97 -2.16
CA GLY A 208 37.40 -8.55 -1.84
C GLY A 208 38.48 -9.53 -2.31
N LYS A 209 38.21 -10.85 -2.30
CA LYS A 209 39.12 -11.89 -2.82
C LYS A 209 39.27 -11.82 -4.34
N HIS A 210 38.31 -11.21 -5.03
CA HIS A 210 38.25 -11.10 -6.49
C HIS A 210 38.46 -9.66 -6.99
N LYS A 211 38.84 -8.72 -6.11
CA LYS A 211 38.95 -7.27 -6.41
C LYS A 211 39.78 -6.90 -7.64
N SER A 212 40.74 -7.75 -8.01
CA SER A 212 41.63 -7.53 -9.16
C SER A 212 41.17 -8.25 -10.44
N ASN A 213 40.02 -8.92 -10.42
CA ASN A 213 39.47 -9.66 -11.55
C ASN A 213 38.02 -9.22 -11.81
N LEU A 214 37.86 -8.22 -12.69
CA LEU A 214 36.57 -7.66 -13.07
C LEU A 214 35.59 -8.75 -13.53
N PHE A 215 36.05 -9.67 -14.36
CA PHE A 215 35.21 -10.74 -14.91
C PHE A 215 34.61 -11.64 -13.82
N GLN A 216 35.37 -11.95 -12.76
CA GLN A 216 34.85 -12.73 -11.63
C GLN A 216 33.91 -11.92 -10.74
N ILE A 217 34.13 -10.61 -10.58
CA ILE A 217 33.20 -9.73 -9.87
C ILE A 217 31.87 -9.67 -10.60
N GLU A 218 31.90 -9.48 -11.92
CA GLU A 218 30.71 -9.46 -12.77
C GLU A 218 29.97 -10.79 -12.68
N ALA A 219 30.69 -11.93 -12.77
CA ALA A 219 30.08 -13.24 -12.65
C ALA A 219 29.39 -13.44 -11.29
N LEU A 220 30.03 -13.01 -10.20
CA LEU A 220 29.45 -13.06 -8.85
C LEU A 220 28.22 -12.18 -8.73
N LEU A 221 28.27 -10.92 -9.18
CA LEU A 221 27.16 -9.98 -9.03
C LEU A 221 25.96 -10.37 -9.90
N PHE A 222 26.17 -10.63 -11.19
CA PHE A 222 25.08 -11.00 -12.11
C PHE A 222 24.52 -12.40 -11.82
N GLY A 223 25.38 -13.35 -11.44
CA GLY A 223 24.95 -14.69 -11.09
C GLY A 223 24.14 -14.71 -9.81
N GLN A 224 24.62 -14.01 -8.77
CA GLN A 224 23.93 -13.96 -7.49
C GLN A 224 22.59 -13.21 -7.56
N SER A 225 22.46 -12.25 -8.49
CA SER A 225 21.20 -11.55 -8.74
C SER A 225 20.20 -12.33 -9.59
N GLY A 226 20.51 -13.57 -9.99
CA GLY A 226 19.64 -14.39 -10.84
C GLY A 226 19.64 -14.01 -12.33
N LEU A 227 20.51 -13.07 -12.76
CA LEU A 227 20.52 -12.58 -14.15
C LEU A 227 21.26 -13.51 -15.14
N LEU A 228 21.88 -14.58 -14.63
CA LEU A 228 22.58 -15.59 -15.43
C LEU A 228 21.84 -16.93 -15.47
N GLU A 229 20.53 -16.95 -15.18
CA GLU A 229 19.70 -18.15 -15.29
C GLU A 229 19.17 -18.37 -16.72
N GLY A 230 18.90 -19.63 -17.08
CA GLY A 230 18.36 -19.99 -18.39
C GLY A 230 19.38 -20.07 -19.54
N GLU A 231 18.85 -20.18 -20.75
CA GLU A 231 19.65 -20.20 -21.99
C GLU A 231 20.08 -18.79 -22.36
N LEU A 232 21.39 -18.54 -22.29
CA LEU A 232 22.01 -17.29 -22.74
C LEU A 232 22.49 -17.48 -24.18
N HIS A 233 22.35 -16.46 -25.03
CA HIS A 233 22.73 -16.55 -26.44
C HIS A 233 24.13 -16.03 -26.73
N ASP A 234 24.54 -14.95 -26.07
CA ASP A 234 25.81 -14.28 -26.29
C ASP A 234 26.98 -14.96 -25.55
N ASP A 235 28.18 -14.85 -26.13
CA ASP A 235 29.39 -15.51 -25.61
C ASP A 235 29.81 -14.97 -24.23
N TYR A 236 29.64 -13.67 -23.98
CA TYR A 236 30.07 -13.07 -22.73
C TYR A 236 29.21 -13.51 -21.52
N PRO A 237 27.86 -13.42 -21.55
CA PRO A 237 27.00 -13.97 -20.50
C PRO A 237 27.18 -15.48 -20.28
N LYS A 238 27.37 -16.28 -21.36
CA LYS A 238 27.69 -17.72 -21.22
C LYS A 238 28.98 -17.95 -20.42
N ARG A 239 30.01 -17.17 -20.70
CA ARG A 239 31.28 -17.23 -19.95
C ARG A 239 31.06 -16.83 -18.48
N LEU A 240 30.31 -15.76 -18.22
CA LEU A 240 29.97 -15.35 -16.86
C LEU A 240 29.19 -16.43 -16.10
N GLN A 241 28.20 -17.06 -16.75
CA GLN A 241 27.39 -18.13 -16.17
C GLN A 241 28.26 -19.32 -15.77
N LYS A 242 29.17 -19.75 -16.65
CA LYS A 242 30.12 -20.84 -16.35
C LYS A 242 31.05 -20.50 -15.19
N GLU A 243 31.58 -19.28 -15.17
CA GLU A 243 32.46 -18.82 -14.08
C GLU A 243 31.70 -18.72 -12.75
N TYR A 244 30.47 -18.18 -12.79
CA TYR A 244 29.62 -18.10 -11.61
C TYR A 244 29.28 -19.47 -11.05
N GLN A 245 28.94 -20.46 -11.87
CA GLN A 245 28.67 -21.84 -11.41
C GLN A 245 29.85 -22.45 -10.64
N PHE A 246 31.09 -22.13 -11.04
CA PHE A 246 32.28 -22.53 -10.30
C PHE A 246 32.40 -21.78 -8.96
N LEU A 247 32.27 -20.46 -8.98
CA LEU A 247 32.39 -19.62 -7.77
C LEU A 247 31.26 -19.88 -6.77
N GLN A 248 30.04 -20.12 -7.24
CA GLN A 248 28.87 -20.49 -6.47
C GLN A 248 29.14 -21.77 -5.67
N LYS A 249 29.66 -22.82 -6.31
CA LYS A 249 30.05 -24.07 -5.63
C LYS A 249 31.19 -23.85 -4.65
N LYS A 250 32.21 -23.08 -5.04
CA LYS A 250 33.38 -22.77 -4.21
C LYS A 250 33.01 -22.06 -2.90
N TYR A 251 32.05 -21.14 -2.96
CA TYR A 251 31.63 -20.33 -1.80
C TYR A 251 30.29 -20.74 -1.21
N GLN A 252 29.66 -21.79 -1.73
CA GLN A 252 28.34 -22.30 -1.29
C GLN A 252 27.26 -21.21 -1.33
N LEU A 253 27.22 -20.43 -2.42
CA LEU A 253 26.29 -19.33 -2.58
C LEU A 253 24.92 -19.81 -3.07
N THR A 254 23.86 -19.23 -2.51
CA THR A 254 22.48 -19.42 -2.97
C THR A 254 22.00 -18.14 -3.65
N PRO A 255 21.75 -18.13 -4.97
CA PRO A 255 21.31 -16.94 -5.70
C PRO A 255 19.92 -16.48 -5.23
N LEU A 256 19.61 -15.21 -5.51
CA LEU A 256 18.26 -14.68 -5.30
C LEU A 256 17.27 -15.32 -6.30
N GLN A 257 16.03 -15.53 -5.85
CA GLN A 257 14.90 -16.00 -6.67
C GLN A 257 13.98 -14.84 -7.06
#